data_AF-A0A0V1F5F0-F1
#
_entry.id   AF-A0A0V1F5F0-F1
#
_cell.length_a   1.000
_cell.length_b   1.000
_cell.length_c   1.000
_cell.angle_alpha   90.00
_cell.angle_beta   90.00
_cell.angle_gamma   90.00
#
_symmetry.space_group_name_H-M   'P 1'
#
loop_
_entity.id
_entity.type
_entity.pdbx_description
1 polymer ?
#
loop_
_entity_poly.entity_id
_entity_poly.type
_entity_poly.pdbx_seq_one_letter_code
_entity_poly.pdbx_strand_id
1 'polypeptide(L)' 'MVERFHRHLKTALAAHANHSHRWIDALPLVLLGIRSSVKEDIRHAPAELVYGSPLRLPG' A
#
# COMPACT_ATOMS: atom_id res chain seq x y z
N MET A 1 -0.22 15.84 -3.95
CA MET A 1 0.36 14.59 -3.41
C MET A 1 -0.67 13.74 -2.66
N VAL A 2 -1.41 14.31 -1.69
CA VAL A 2 -2.46 13.59 -0.94
C VAL A 2 -3.61 13.07 -1.81
N GLU A 3 -4.11 13.87 -2.77
CA GLU A 3 -5.22 13.44 -3.62
C GLU A 3 -4.88 12.23 -4.50
N ARG A 4 -3.66 12.21 -5.07
CA ARG A 4 -3.17 11.06 -5.86
C ARG A 4 -3.03 9.82 -4.99
N PHE A 5 -2.57 9.98 -3.75
CA PHE A 5 -2.52 8.89 -2.77
C PHE A 5 -3.91 8.37 -2.44
N HIS A 6 -4.87 9.25 -2.14
CA HIS A 6 -6.26 8.85 -1.88
C HIS A 6 -6.89 8.13 -3.07
N ARG A 7 -6.62 8.55 -4.31
CA ARG A 7 -7.09 7.84 -5.51
C ARG A 7 -6.51 6.42 -5.57
N HIS A 8 -5.19 6.28 -5.36
CA HIS A 8 -4.53 4.98 -5.34
C HIS A 8 -5.08 4.06 -4.24
N LEU A 9 -5.27 4.60 -3.03
CA LEU A 9 -5.81 3.87 -1.89
C LEU A 9 -7.23 3.35 -2.18
N LYS A 10 -8.10 4.20 -2.75
CA LYS A 10 -9.46 3.80 -3.14
C LYS A 10 -9.45 2.69 -4.18
N THR A 11 -8.57 2.78 -5.19
CA THR A 11 -8.43 1.73 -6.22
C THR A 11 -7.95 0.41 -5.62
N ALA A 12 -6.94 0.45 -4.74
CA ALA A 12 -6.43 -0.76 -4.10
C ALA A 12 -7.46 -1.41 -3.16
N LEU A 13 -8.22 -0.60 -2.41
CA LEU A 13 -9.33 -1.08 -1.60
C LEU A 13 -10.45 -1.68 -2.45
N ALA A 14 -10.80 -1.07 -3.59
CA ALA A 14 -11.81 -1.60 -4.51
C ALA A 14 -11.39 -2.96 -5.10
N ALA A 15 -10.11 -3.15 -5.41
CA ALA A 15 -9.59 -4.44 -5.85
C ALA A 15 -9.71 -5.53 -4.76
N HIS A 16 -9.53 -5.16 -3.49
CA HIS A 16 -9.66 -6.07 -2.33
C HIS A 16 -11.11 -6.29 -1.87
N ALA A 17 -12.03 -5.37 -2.20
CA ALA A 17 -13.43 -5.43 -1.79
C ALA A 17 -14.19 -6.64 -2.35
N ASN A 18 -13.70 -7.25 -3.43
CA ASN A 18 -14.24 -8.52 -3.95
C ASN A 18 -14.02 -9.70 -2.98
N HIS A 19 -13.10 -9.58 -2.01
CA HIS A 19 -12.72 -10.65 -1.09
C HIS A 19 -13.25 -10.44 0.34
N SER A 20 -13.76 -9.25 0.67
CA SER A 20 -14.30 -8.94 2.01
C SER A 20 -15.32 -7.82 1.95
N HIS A 21 -16.53 -8.09 2.44
CA HIS A 21 -17.63 -7.13 2.55
C HIS A 21 -17.29 -5.92 3.45
N ARG A 22 -16.23 -6.00 4.26
CA ARG A 22 -15.74 -4.94 5.16
C ARG A 22 -14.36 -4.47 4.71
N TRP A 23 -14.31 -3.37 3.96
CA TRP A 23 -13.07 -2.71 3.52
C TRP A 23 -12.11 -2.34 4.67
N ILE A 24 -12.63 -2.17 5.89
CA ILE A 24 -11.85 -1.86 7.10
C ILE A 24 -10.90 -3.01 7.44
N ASP A 25 -11.31 -4.26 7.22
CA ASP A 25 -10.50 -5.44 7.53
C ASP A 25 -9.33 -5.59 6.55
N ALA A 26 -9.55 -5.23 5.28
CA ALA A 26 -8.51 -5.21 4.25
C ALA A 26 -7.57 -3.99 4.35
N LEU A 27 -7.94 -2.96 5.12
CA LEU A 27 -7.22 -1.70 5.18
C LEU A 27 -5.75 -1.85 5.63
N PRO A 28 -5.41 -2.60 6.70
CA PRO A 28 -4.02 -2.77 7.11
C PRO A 28 -3.17 -3.44 6.02
N LEU A 29 -3.72 -4.46 5.34
CA LEU A 29 -3.03 -5.18 4.28
C LEU A 29 -2.82 -4.32 3.04
N VAL A 30 -3.83 -3.55 2.64
CA VAL A 30 -3.72 -2.62 1.50
C VAL A 30 -2.69 -1.53 1.79
N LEU A 31 -2.71 -0.95 2.99
CA LEU A 31 -1.72 0.06 3.38
C LEU A 31 -0.30 -0.54 3.43
N LEU A 32 -0.16 -1.76 3.95
CA LEU A 32 1.12 -2.48 3.94
C LEU A 32 1.65 -2.65 2.52
N GLY A 33 0.81 -3.14 1.60
CA GLY A 33 1.18 -3.33 0.19
C GLY A 33 1.59 -2.02 -0.49
N ILE A 34 0.89 -0.91 -0.22
CA ILE A 34 1.26 0.41 -0.75
C ILE A 34 2.62 0.87 -0.20
N ARG A 35 2.94 0.54 1.06
CA ARG A 35 4.19 0.95 1.71
C ARG A 35 5.38 0.08 1.32
N SER A 36 5.16 -1.20 1.02
CA SER A 36 6.21 -2.13 0.60
C SER A 36 6.42 -2.18 -0.92
N SER A 37 5.47 -1.69 -1.72
CA SER A 37 5.60 -1.68 -3.17
C SER A 37 6.63 -0.66 -3.64
N VAL A 38 7.59 -1.14 -4.44
CA VAL A 38 8.60 -0.30 -5.08
C VAL A 38 7.93 0.59 -6.11
N LYS A 39 8.13 1.90 -5.97
CA LYS A 39 7.64 2.84 -6.97
C LYS A 39 8.74 3.05 -8.01
N GLU A 40 8.52 2.57 -9.23
CA GLU A 40 9.53 2.53 -10.31
C GLU A 40 10.17 3.89 -10.61
N ASP A 41 9.38 4.97 -10.57
CA ASP A 41 9.81 6.37 -10.73
C ASP A 41 10.96 6.77 -9.79
N ILE A 42 10.95 6.26 -8.56
CA ILE A 42 11.97 6.53 -7.54
C ILE A 42 12.84 5.32 -7.20
N ARG A 43 12.56 4.15 -7.81
CA ARG A 43 13.24 2.85 -7.57
C ARG A 43 13.34 2.42 -6.11
N HIS A 44 12.47 2.96 -5.25
CA HIS A 44 12.41 2.67 -3.82
C HIS A 44 10.95 2.50 -3.37
N ALA A 45 10.74 1.68 -2.35
CA ALA A 45 9.47 1.58 -1.65
C ALA A 45 9.30 2.73 -0.65
N PRO A 46 8.07 3.21 -0.40
CA PRO A 46 7.83 4.25 0.60
C PRO A 46 8.32 3.88 2.00
N ALA A 47 8.31 2.60 2.38
CA ALA A 47 8.86 2.14 3.65
C ALA A 47 10.39 2.30 3.71
N GLU A 48 11.10 2.08 2.59
CA GLU A 48 12.55 2.26 2.53
C GLU A 48 12.96 3.72 2.71
N LEU A 49 12.18 4.64 2.14
CA LEU A 49 12.44 6.08 2.31
C LEU A 49 12.21 6.57 3.74
N VAL A 50 11.35 5.89 4.50
CA VAL A 50 11.02 6.26 5.89
C VAL A 50 11.98 5.61 6.88
N TYR A 51 12.29 4.33 6.67
CA TYR A 51 13.04 3.52 7.63
C TYR A 51 14.50 3.28 7.21
N GLY A 52 14.90 3.68 6.01
CA GLY A 52 16.26 3.46 5.47
C GLY A 52 16.53 2.02 5.01
N SER A 53 15.55 1.12 5.09
CA SER A 53 15.69 -0.29 4.74
C SER A 53 14.38 -0.90 4.25
N PRO A 54 14.41 -1.96 3.41
CA PRO A 54 13.20 -2.64 2.96
C PRO A 54 12.47 -3.30 4.12
N LEU A 55 11.14 -3.24 4.08
CA LEU A 55 10.30 -3.87 5.09
C LEU A 55 10.29 -5.38 4.87
N ARG A 56 10.68 -6.16 5.88
CA ARG A 56 10.61 -7.61 5.82
C ARG A 56 9.16 -8.05 6.03
N LEU A 57 8.50 -8.45 4.95
CA LEU A 57 7.12 -8.93 5.01
C LEU A 57 7.07 -10.34 5.64
N PRO A 58 6.07 -10.64 6.48
CA PRO A 58 5.85 -11.99 6.97
C PRO A 58 5.51 -12.92 5.79
N GLY A 59 6.23 -14.03 5.70
CA GLY A 59 6.11 -15.08 4.70
C GLY A 59 6.78 -16.35 5.18
#